data_AF-K8E253-F1
#
_entry.id   AF-K8E253-F1
#
_cell.length_a   1.000
_cell.length_b   1.000
_cell.length_c   1.000
_cell.angle_alpha   90.00
_cell.angle_beta   90.00
_cell.angle_gamma   90.00
#
_symmetry.space_group_name_H-M   'P 1'
#
loop_
_entity.id
_entity.type
_entity.pdbx_description
1 polymer ?
#
loop_
_entity_poly.entity_id
_entity_poly.type
_entity_poly.pdbx_seq_one_letter_code
_entity_poly.pdbx_strand_id
1 'polypeptide(L)'
;MKEWTRKERYRKIEEVSPEYLVNLANQVEKSVYRQTYHIQPPTGLLNDPNGFSYFNGQWHLFYQWFPLGPVHGLKYWYHVVSDDLVHWENCGVGISPSTKYDSHGAYSGSGLVDKNQLHLMYTGNTRSKNWSRTPHQLMAIMDKSGQIKKSKSLSLKEFQRVIQIILEILKCGNTRGIIMPLSVQKERIILGLHLCINQKI
;
A
#
# COMPACT_ATOMS: atom_id res chain seq x y z
N MET A 1 0.04 1.22 29.02
CA MET A 1 -0.12 0.58 27.70
C MET A 1 0.66 -0.72 27.69
N LYS A 2 0.17 -1.76 27.00
CA LYS A 2 0.90 -3.02 26.81
C LYS A 2 2.19 -2.76 26.02
N GLU A 3 3.31 -3.33 26.46
CA GLU A 3 4.53 -3.38 25.66
C GLU A 3 4.47 -4.49 24.61
N TRP A 4 4.89 -4.19 23.38
CA TRP A 4 4.85 -5.12 22.26
C TRP A 4 6.24 -5.63 21.91
N THR A 5 6.43 -6.94 22.03
CA THR A 5 7.65 -7.61 21.60
C THR A 5 7.78 -7.59 20.08
N ARG A 6 9.00 -7.79 19.58
CA ARG A 6 9.26 -7.95 18.15
C ARG A 6 8.46 -9.12 17.56
N LYS A 7 8.36 -10.24 18.27
CA LYS A 7 7.62 -11.43 17.82
C LYS A 7 6.15 -11.11 17.62
N GLU A 8 5.53 -10.38 18.55
CA GLU A 8 4.13 -9.97 18.42
C GLU A 8 3.91 -8.97 17.29
N ARG A 9 4.83 -8.01 17.11
CA ARG A 9 4.77 -7.04 16.00
C ARG A 9 4.92 -7.70 14.63
N TYR A 10 5.61 -8.84 14.54
CA TYR A 10 5.82 -9.57 13.28
C TYR A 10 4.92 -10.80 13.14
N ARG A 11 3.93 -10.98 14.02
CA ARG A 11 2.91 -12.02 13.91
C ARG A 11 1.99 -11.73 12.72
N LYS A 12 1.67 -12.76 11.94
CA LYS A 12 0.78 -12.66 10.79
C LYS A 12 -0.69 -12.67 11.22
N ILE A 13 -1.57 -12.05 10.43
CA ILE A 13 -3.02 -12.10 10.67
C ILE A 13 -3.55 -13.53 10.50
N GLU A 14 -2.92 -14.32 9.65
CA GLU A 14 -3.28 -15.72 9.41
C GLU A 14 -2.91 -16.64 10.59
N GLU A 15 -2.13 -16.16 11.55
CA GLU A 15 -1.69 -16.92 12.74
C GLU A 15 -2.59 -16.68 13.97
N VAL A 16 -3.62 -15.84 13.87
CA VAL A 16 -4.60 -15.60 14.96
C VAL A 16 -5.93 -16.27 14.65
N SER A 17 -6.71 -16.58 15.69
CA SER A 17 -8.07 -17.11 15.50
C SER A 17 -8.99 -16.02 14.93
N PRO A 18 -10.02 -16.40 14.13
CA PRO A 18 -11.05 -15.45 13.70
C PRO A 18 -11.73 -14.74 14.88
N GLU A 19 -11.97 -15.46 15.97
CA GLU A 19 -12.55 -14.90 17.21
C GLU A 19 -11.70 -13.76 17.79
N TYR A 20 -10.37 -13.90 17.75
CA TYR A 20 -9.45 -12.85 18.20
C TYR A 20 -9.64 -11.56 17.40
N LEU A 21 -9.77 -11.66 16.07
CA LEU A 21 -10.00 -10.51 15.20
C LEU A 21 -11.38 -9.89 15.41
N VAL A 22 -12.42 -10.72 15.58
CA VAL A 22 -13.77 -10.26 15.90
C VAL A 22 -13.79 -9.47 17.21
N ASN A 23 -13.08 -9.95 18.24
CA ASN A 23 -12.99 -9.27 19.52
C ASN A 23 -12.26 -7.92 19.40
N LEU A 24 -11.20 -7.83 18.60
CA LEU A 24 -10.53 -6.55 18.30
C LEU A 24 -11.46 -5.57 17.57
N ALA A 25 -12.22 -6.05 16.58
CA ALA A 25 -13.16 -5.23 15.82
C ALA A 25 -14.27 -4.69 16.74
N ASN A 26 -14.84 -5.56 17.59
CA ASN A 26 -15.84 -5.17 18.59
C ASN A 26 -15.30 -4.13 19.58
N GLN A 27 -14.03 -4.22 19.96
CA GLN A 27 -13.40 -3.23 20.83
C GLN A 27 -13.26 -1.87 20.14
N VAL A 28 -12.83 -1.87 18.86
CA VAL A 28 -12.68 -0.65 18.06
C VAL A 28 -14.02 0.02 17.83
N GLU A 29 -15.06 -0.76 17.53
CA GLU A 29 -16.42 -0.25 17.29
C GLU A 29 -17.04 0.40 18.53
N LYS A 30 -16.76 -0.15 19.71
CA LYS A 30 -17.23 0.40 21.00
C LYS A 30 -16.46 1.64 21.46
N SER A 31 -15.41 2.06 20.73
CA SER A 31 -14.61 3.21 21.12
C SER A 31 -15.41 4.50 20.95
N VAL A 32 -15.51 5.29 22.03
CA VAL A 32 -16.11 6.63 21.99
C VAL A 32 -15.34 7.62 21.09
N TYR A 33 -14.12 7.27 20.71
CA TYR A 33 -13.28 8.06 19.81
C TYR A 33 -13.33 7.56 18.35
N ARG A 34 -14.15 6.56 18.03
CA ARG A 34 -14.33 6.07 16.66
C ARG A 34 -14.97 7.16 15.81
N GLN A 35 -14.32 7.58 14.71
CA GLN A 35 -14.92 8.57 13.81
C GLN A 35 -15.85 7.90 12.81
N THR A 36 -16.83 8.65 12.31
CA THR A 36 -17.88 8.14 11.40
C THR A 36 -17.74 8.63 9.96
N TYR A 37 -16.86 9.60 9.68
CA TYR A 37 -16.76 10.27 8.37
C TYR A 37 -15.41 10.09 7.64
N HIS A 38 -14.37 9.67 8.35
CA HIS A 38 -13.04 9.47 7.77
C HIS A 38 -12.67 8.00 7.78
N ILE A 39 -11.89 7.58 6.77
CA ILE A 39 -11.33 6.24 6.68
C ILE A 39 -10.60 5.89 7.97
N GLN A 40 -10.89 4.70 8.49
CA GLN A 40 -10.29 4.12 9.67
C GLN A 40 -10.22 2.61 9.48
N PRO A 41 -9.22 1.94 10.08
CA PRO A 41 -9.10 0.51 9.92
C PRO A 41 -10.18 -0.22 10.73
N PRO A 42 -10.61 -1.43 10.31
CA PRO A 42 -11.52 -2.24 11.10
C PRO A 42 -10.91 -2.63 12.45
N THR A 43 -9.58 -2.78 12.51
CA THR A 43 -8.82 -3.04 13.74
C THR A 43 -7.41 -2.44 13.68
N GLY A 44 -6.76 -2.31 14.82
CA GLY A 44 -5.31 -2.06 14.86
C GLY A 44 -4.88 -0.69 14.35
N LEU A 45 -3.74 -0.64 13.66
CA LEU A 45 -3.09 0.60 13.22
C LEU A 45 -3.18 0.78 11.71
N LEU A 46 -3.64 1.98 11.31
CA LEU A 46 -3.57 2.50 9.94
C LEU A 46 -2.44 3.54 9.86
N ASN A 47 -1.71 3.55 8.74
CA ASN A 47 -0.75 4.62 8.44
C ASN A 47 -0.81 5.06 6.97
N ASP A 48 0.32 5.05 6.26
CA ASP A 48 0.50 5.65 4.94
C ASP A 48 -0.61 5.25 3.94
N PRO A 49 -1.22 6.21 3.23
CA PRO A 49 -2.03 5.92 2.05
C PRO A 49 -1.15 5.38 0.92
N ASN A 50 -1.70 4.47 0.13
CA ASN A 50 -1.01 3.75 -0.93
C ASN A 50 -1.95 3.51 -2.11
N GLY A 51 -1.38 3.25 -3.29
CA GLY A 51 -2.16 2.74 -4.41
C GLY A 51 -3.28 3.67 -4.92
N PHE A 52 -3.33 4.93 -4.47
CA PHE A 52 -4.48 5.80 -4.70
C PHE A 52 -4.65 6.07 -6.20
N SER A 53 -5.79 5.65 -6.76
CA SER A 53 -6.01 5.64 -8.21
C SER A 53 -7.50 5.60 -8.54
N TYR A 54 -7.86 6.07 -9.73
CA TYR A 54 -9.20 5.86 -10.29
C TYR A 54 -9.13 4.76 -11.34
N PHE A 55 -9.82 3.65 -11.10
CA PHE A 55 -9.74 2.45 -11.92
C PHE A 55 -11.12 1.79 -12.01
N ASN A 56 -11.45 1.26 -13.20
CA ASN A 56 -12.70 0.53 -13.43
C ASN A 56 -13.98 1.26 -12.96
N GLY A 57 -14.00 2.60 -13.06
CA GLY A 57 -15.15 3.42 -12.68
C GLY A 57 -15.23 3.81 -11.20
N GLN A 58 -14.24 3.46 -10.38
CA GLN A 58 -14.23 3.77 -8.94
C GLN A 58 -12.87 4.33 -8.49
N TRP A 59 -12.87 5.07 -7.39
CA TRP A 59 -11.66 5.40 -6.66
C TRP A 59 -11.23 4.21 -5.82
N HIS A 60 -9.96 3.85 -5.92
CA HIS A 60 -9.31 2.82 -5.13
C HIS A 60 -8.28 3.49 -4.23
N LEU A 61 -8.37 3.26 -2.92
CA LEU A 61 -7.33 3.65 -1.97
C LEU A 61 -6.89 2.42 -1.19
N PHE A 62 -5.58 2.27 -1.05
CA PHE A 62 -4.98 1.31 -0.14
C PHE A 62 -4.34 2.08 1.02
N TYR A 63 -4.13 1.42 2.14
CA TYR A 63 -3.31 1.99 3.22
C TYR A 63 -2.51 0.90 3.91
N GLN A 64 -1.35 1.27 4.44
CA GLN A 64 -0.58 0.36 5.29
C GLN A 64 -1.38 0.08 6.57
N TRP A 65 -1.47 -1.20 6.91
CA TRP A 65 -2.31 -1.69 8.00
C TRP A 65 -1.56 -2.75 8.83
N PHE A 66 -1.63 -2.62 10.15
CA PHE A 66 -1.31 -3.70 11.08
C PHE A 66 -2.57 -4.09 11.87
N PRO A 67 -3.14 -5.28 11.64
CA PRO A 67 -4.46 -5.66 12.17
C PRO A 67 -4.50 -5.88 13.68
N LEU A 68 -3.39 -6.32 14.28
CA LEU A 68 -3.43 -6.97 15.59
C LEU A 68 -3.33 -5.98 16.76
N GLY A 69 -2.97 -4.72 16.51
CA GLY A 69 -2.88 -3.73 17.58
C GLY A 69 -2.43 -2.35 17.13
N PRO A 70 -2.43 -1.38 18.07
CA PRO A 70 -2.16 0.03 17.80
C PRO A 70 -0.65 0.34 17.73
N VAL A 71 0.15 -0.48 17.04
CA VAL A 71 1.60 -0.32 16.94
C VAL A 71 2.10 -0.58 15.52
N HIS A 72 3.30 -0.10 15.19
CA HIS A 72 3.95 -0.42 13.93
C HIS A 72 4.39 -1.90 13.90
N GLY A 73 3.51 -2.76 13.38
CA GLY A 73 3.77 -4.18 13.17
C GLY A 73 4.02 -4.56 11.70
N LEU A 74 3.78 -5.82 11.38
CA LEU A 74 3.90 -6.40 10.05
C LEU A 74 2.87 -5.77 9.13
N LYS A 75 3.34 -5.08 8.09
CA LYS A 75 2.48 -4.27 7.22
C LYS A 75 1.79 -5.11 6.15
N TYR A 76 0.48 -4.96 6.08
CA TYR A 76 -0.40 -5.34 4.98
C TYR A 76 -0.83 -4.05 4.27
N TRP A 77 -1.34 -4.15 3.04
CA TRP A 77 -2.21 -3.11 2.49
C TRP A 77 -3.66 -3.54 2.66
N TYR A 78 -4.46 -2.67 3.26
CA TYR A 78 -5.91 -2.81 3.29
C TYR A 78 -6.51 -1.94 2.18
N HIS A 79 -7.54 -2.43 1.52
CA HIS A 79 -8.15 -1.83 0.33
C HIS A 79 -9.54 -1.30 0.65
N VAL A 80 -9.80 -0.07 0.24
CA VAL A 80 -11.12 0.55 0.24
C VAL A 80 -11.41 1.15 -1.14
N VAL A 81 -12.70 1.23 -1.50
CA VAL A 81 -13.17 1.87 -2.74
C VAL A 81 -14.21 2.94 -2.46
N SER A 82 -14.37 3.88 -3.38
CA SER A 82 -15.36 4.94 -3.30
C SER A 82 -15.78 5.42 -4.68
N ASP A 83 -17.05 5.76 -4.84
CA ASP A 83 -17.55 6.39 -6.06
C ASP A 83 -17.35 7.92 -6.04
N ASP A 84 -17.21 8.53 -4.86
CA ASP A 84 -17.30 9.98 -4.66
C ASP A 84 -16.21 10.60 -3.78
N LEU A 85 -15.20 9.81 -3.37
CA LEU A 85 -14.11 10.17 -2.44
C LEU A 85 -14.54 10.46 -0.99
N VAL A 86 -15.82 10.31 -0.67
CA VAL A 86 -16.38 10.58 0.66
C VAL A 86 -16.88 9.30 1.32
N HIS A 87 -17.68 8.51 0.59
CA HIS A 87 -18.23 7.25 1.07
C HIS A 87 -17.32 6.11 0.65
N TRP A 88 -16.71 5.45 1.63
CA TRP A 88 -15.71 4.40 1.41
C TRP A 88 -16.24 3.03 1.83
N GLU A 89 -16.10 2.05 0.95
CA GLU A 89 -16.43 0.65 1.19
C GLU A 89 -15.17 -0.18 1.44
N ASN A 90 -15.24 -1.12 2.38
CA ASN A 90 -14.12 -1.99 2.71
C ASN A 90 -14.03 -3.18 1.75
N CYS A 91 -12.91 -3.33 1.06
CA CYS A 91 -12.61 -4.49 0.21
C CYS A 91 -11.75 -5.56 0.92
N GLY A 92 -11.19 -5.23 2.09
CA GLY A 92 -10.38 -6.16 2.89
C GLY A 92 -8.89 -6.07 2.60
N VAL A 93 -8.18 -7.19 2.75
CA VAL A 93 -6.73 -7.25 2.54
C VAL A 93 -6.42 -7.19 1.05
N GLY A 94 -5.75 -6.13 0.60
CA GLY A 94 -5.29 -5.97 -0.77
C GLY A 94 -3.92 -6.61 -1.03
N ILE A 95 -2.92 -6.30 -0.20
CA ILE A 95 -1.56 -6.87 -0.31
C ILE A 95 -1.12 -7.45 1.03
N SER A 96 -0.96 -8.77 1.11
CA SER A 96 -0.39 -9.47 2.26
C SER A 96 1.14 -9.61 2.15
N PRO A 97 1.93 -9.61 3.23
CA PRO A 97 3.36 -9.98 3.22
C PRO A 97 3.55 -11.51 3.10
N SER A 98 3.25 -12.02 1.90
CA SER A 98 3.14 -13.45 1.58
C SER A 98 4.31 -14.03 0.78
N THR A 99 5.29 -13.24 0.37
CA THR A 99 6.44 -13.69 -0.43
C THR A 99 7.74 -13.58 0.35
N LYS A 100 8.79 -14.24 -0.15
CA LYS A 100 10.13 -14.10 0.47
C LYS A 100 10.66 -12.67 0.45
N TYR A 101 10.25 -11.86 -0.53
CA TYR A 101 10.73 -10.49 -0.76
C TYR A 101 9.96 -9.41 0.02
N ASP A 102 8.84 -9.78 0.66
CA ASP A 102 8.05 -8.90 1.53
C ASP A 102 7.74 -9.56 2.88
N SER A 103 8.52 -10.58 3.24
CA SER A 103 8.35 -11.39 4.46
C SER A 103 8.31 -10.58 5.77
N HIS A 104 8.82 -9.35 5.75
CA HIS A 104 8.87 -8.42 6.88
C HIS A 104 8.06 -7.14 6.62
N GLY A 105 7.09 -7.21 5.71
CA GLY A 105 6.07 -6.19 5.47
C GLY A 105 5.95 -5.79 4.00
N ALA A 106 4.72 -5.57 3.55
CA ALA A 106 4.41 -4.82 2.34
C ALA A 106 4.36 -3.33 2.71
N TYR A 107 5.46 -2.63 2.47
CA TYR A 107 5.61 -1.21 2.77
C TYR A 107 4.96 -0.35 1.67
N SER A 108 5.15 0.96 1.74
CA SER A 108 4.39 1.92 0.95
C SER A 108 4.71 1.84 -0.54
N GLY A 109 3.83 2.45 -1.33
CA GLY A 109 3.83 2.31 -2.77
C GLY A 109 2.71 3.08 -3.46
N SER A 110 2.67 2.98 -4.78
CA SER A 110 1.79 3.75 -5.66
C SER A 110 0.95 2.84 -6.57
N GLY A 111 -0.14 3.42 -7.09
CA GLY A 111 -1.02 2.80 -8.07
C GLY A 111 -0.83 3.47 -9.42
N LEU A 112 -0.78 2.67 -10.48
CA LEU A 112 -0.69 3.15 -11.85
C LEU A 112 -1.66 2.35 -12.72
N VAL A 113 -2.61 3.04 -13.32
CA VAL A 113 -3.54 2.41 -14.26
C VAL A 113 -2.88 2.28 -15.63
N ASP A 114 -2.85 1.07 -16.16
CA ASP A 114 -2.49 0.80 -17.55
C ASP A 114 -3.57 -0.06 -18.20
N LYS A 115 -4.25 0.50 -19.20
CA LYS A 115 -5.36 -0.15 -19.92
C LYS A 115 -6.44 -0.66 -18.96
N ASN A 116 -6.53 -1.98 -18.79
CA ASN A 116 -7.55 -2.68 -18.02
C ASN A 116 -6.99 -3.25 -16.70
N GLN A 117 -5.84 -2.74 -16.25
CA GLN A 117 -5.15 -3.21 -15.06
C GLN A 117 -4.70 -2.04 -14.19
N LEU A 118 -4.75 -2.23 -12.88
CA LEU A 118 -4.12 -1.34 -11.92
C LEU A 118 -2.83 -2.00 -11.41
N HIS A 119 -1.70 -1.40 -11.77
CA HIS A 119 -0.38 -1.80 -11.30
C HIS A 119 -0.12 -1.17 -9.93
N LEU A 120 0.11 -2.02 -8.92
CA LEU A 120 0.42 -1.63 -7.54
C LEU A 120 1.90 -1.88 -7.30
N MET A 121 2.70 -0.82 -7.35
CA MET A 121 4.14 -0.88 -7.05
C MET A 121 4.36 -0.59 -5.58
N TYR A 122 5.16 -1.39 -4.90
CA TYR A 122 5.37 -1.23 -3.45
C TYR A 122 6.74 -1.73 -3.03
N THR A 123 7.18 -1.29 -1.84
CA THR A 123 8.42 -1.79 -1.24
C THR A 123 8.13 -3.06 -0.45
N GLY A 124 8.64 -4.20 -0.89
CA GLY A 124 8.74 -5.40 -0.09
C GLY A 124 9.90 -5.31 0.89
N ASN A 125 9.62 -5.53 2.17
CA ASN A 125 10.66 -5.48 3.19
C ASN A 125 11.10 -6.90 3.60
N THR A 126 12.41 -7.14 3.67
CA THR A 126 12.98 -8.34 4.29
C THR A 126 13.96 -7.97 5.39
N ARG A 127 14.19 -8.90 6.31
CA ARG A 127 15.26 -8.79 7.31
C ARG A 127 16.13 -10.03 7.34
N SER A 128 17.42 -9.82 7.58
CA SER A 128 18.39 -10.90 7.78
C SER A 128 18.31 -11.48 9.20
N LYS A 129 19.09 -12.53 9.48
CA LYS A 129 19.22 -13.11 10.83
C LYS A 129 19.66 -12.07 11.88
N ASN A 130 20.53 -11.13 11.49
CA ASN A 130 20.98 -10.03 12.34
C ASN A 130 20.02 -8.83 12.33
N TRP A 131 18.80 -9.03 11.81
CA TRP A 131 17.75 -8.02 11.73
C TRP A 131 18.05 -6.81 10.84
N SER A 132 19.09 -6.90 9.99
CA SER A 132 19.39 -5.88 8.99
C SER A 132 18.34 -5.89 7.89
N ARG A 133 17.92 -4.71 7.45
CA ARG A 133 16.80 -4.52 6.52
C ARG A 133 17.27 -4.52 5.07
N THR A 134 16.57 -5.23 4.20
CA THR A 134 16.77 -5.16 2.74
C THR A 134 15.44 -4.83 2.06
N PRO A 135 15.32 -3.65 1.43
CA PRO A 135 14.14 -3.28 0.66
C PRO A 135 14.20 -3.89 -0.76
N HIS A 136 13.05 -4.31 -1.27
CA HIS A 136 12.84 -4.79 -2.64
C HIS A 136 11.73 -3.99 -3.29
N GLN A 137 11.90 -3.56 -4.53
CA GLN A 137 10.78 -2.97 -5.28
C GLN A 137 9.99 -4.11 -5.92
N LEU A 138 8.70 -4.18 -5.59
CA LEU A 138 7.78 -5.25 -6.01
C LEU A 138 6.58 -4.65 -6.74
N MET A 139 5.88 -5.51 -7.47
CA MET A 139 4.65 -5.16 -8.18
C MET A 139 3.58 -6.21 -7.92
N ALA A 140 2.35 -5.75 -7.77
CA ALA A 140 1.14 -6.55 -7.92
C ALA A 140 0.25 -5.91 -8.99
N ILE A 141 -0.63 -6.69 -9.58
CA ILE A 141 -1.56 -6.25 -10.61
C ILE A 141 -2.96 -6.60 -10.13
N MET A 142 -3.84 -5.61 -10.11
CA MET A 142 -5.27 -5.77 -9.89
C MET A 142 -5.98 -5.75 -11.23
N ASP A 143 -6.85 -6.73 -11.47
CA ASP A 143 -7.73 -6.77 -12.63
C ASP A 143 -9.09 -6.10 -12.37
N LYS A 144 -9.95 -6.04 -13.40
CA LYS A 144 -11.29 -5.44 -13.30
C LYS A 144 -12.25 -6.16 -12.34
N SER A 145 -11.94 -7.41 -11.95
CA SER A 145 -12.71 -8.13 -10.93
C SER A 145 -12.26 -7.79 -9.50
N GLY A 146 -11.24 -6.94 -9.35
CA GLY A 146 -10.64 -6.61 -8.06
C GLY A 146 -9.64 -7.65 -7.55
N GLN A 147 -9.36 -8.71 -8.32
CA GLN A 147 -8.37 -9.71 -7.94
C GLN A 147 -6.95 -9.17 -8.09
N ILE A 148 -6.17 -9.27 -7.00
CA ILE A 148 -4.78 -8.79 -6.95
C ILE A 148 -3.83 -9.99 -7.02
N LYS A 149 -2.91 -9.95 -7.99
CA LYS A 149 -1.85 -10.95 -8.16
C LYS A 149 -0.48 -10.31 -8.10
N LYS A 150 0.39 -10.82 -7.25
CA LYS A 150 1.80 -10.40 -7.19
C LYS A 150 2.58 -10.90 -8.39
N SER A 151 3.37 -10.03 -9.01
CA SER A 151 4.35 -10.42 -10.02
C SER A 151 5.50 -11.17 -9.35
N LYS A 152 5.99 -12.25 -9.98
CA LYS A 152 7.11 -13.05 -9.45
C LYS A 152 8.42 -12.26 -9.42
N SER A 153 8.58 -11.36 -10.39
CA SER A 153 9.66 -10.38 -10.50
C SER A 153 9.16 -9.23 -11.37
N LEU A 154 9.67 -8.03 -11.14
CA LEU A 154 9.54 -6.95 -12.14
C LEU A 154 10.41 -7.32 -13.33
N SER A 155 9.79 -7.72 -14.42
CA SER A 155 10.49 -7.88 -15.69
C SER A 155 10.95 -6.50 -16.20
N LEU A 156 12.04 -6.49 -16.98
CA LEU A 156 12.51 -5.26 -17.64
C LEU A 156 11.39 -4.61 -18.47
N LYS A 157 10.51 -5.42 -19.08
CA LYS A 157 9.36 -4.97 -19.86
C LYS A 157 8.33 -4.23 -19.01
N GLU A 158 7.98 -4.76 -17.83
CA GLU A 158 7.05 -4.09 -16.90
C GLU A 158 7.63 -2.76 -16.41
N PHE A 159 8.92 -2.74 -16.07
CA PHE A 159 9.60 -1.52 -15.64
C PHE A 159 9.65 -0.46 -16.75
N GLN A 160 10.00 -0.87 -17.98
CA GLN A 160 9.97 0.00 -19.15
C GLN A 160 8.56 0.52 -19.43
N ARG A 161 7.52 -0.31 -19.28
CA ARG A 161 6.13 0.12 -19.47
C ARG A 161 5.73 1.18 -18.45
N VAL A 162 6.07 0.98 -17.18
CA VAL A 162 5.82 2.00 -16.13
C VAL A 162 6.52 3.31 -16.46
N ILE A 163 7.80 3.27 -16.81
CA ILE A 163 8.54 4.48 -17.22
C ILE A 163 7.84 5.16 -18.40
N GLN A 164 7.45 4.37 -19.40
CA GLN A 164 6.79 4.89 -20.59
C GLN A 164 5.47 5.60 -20.26
N ILE A 165 4.63 5.02 -19.38
CA ILE A 165 3.38 5.63 -18.94
C ILE A 165 3.66 6.94 -18.17
N ILE A 166 4.65 6.95 -17.28
CA ILE A 166 5.05 8.15 -16.56
C ILE A 166 5.48 9.25 -17.54
N LEU A 167 6.27 8.91 -18.55
CA LEU A 167 6.67 9.85 -19.60
C LEU A 167 5.48 10.35 -20.43
N GLU A 168 4.48 9.51 -20.71
CA GLU A 168 3.25 9.89 -21.39
C GLU A 168 2.42 10.89 -20.56
N ILE A 169 2.24 10.62 -19.26
CA ILE A 169 1.55 11.52 -18.33
C ILE A 169 2.25 12.88 -18.28
N LEU A 170 3.58 12.89 -18.13
CA LEU A 170 4.35 14.13 -18.09
C LEU A 170 4.25 14.93 -19.40
N LYS A 171 4.18 14.27 -20.56
CA LYS A 171 3.98 14.94 -21.85
C LYS A 171 2.58 15.57 -21.96
N CYS A 172 1.54 14.86 -21.52
CA CYS A 172 0.17 15.39 -21.50
C CYS A 172 0.02 16.59 -20.56
N GLY A 173 0.70 16.57 -19.42
CA GLY A 173 0.74 17.68 -18.45
C GLY A 173 1.37 18.97 -18.97
N ASN A 174 2.00 18.96 -20.15
CA ASN A 174 2.58 20.15 -20.77
C ASN A 174 1.61 20.90 -21.71
N THR A 175 0.32 20.54 -21.69
CA THR A 175 -0.74 21.26 -22.41
C THR A 175 -1.53 22.13 -21.44
N ARG A 176 -1.11 23.40 -21.33
CA ARG A 176 -1.72 24.55 -20.62
C ARG A 176 -1.43 24.67 -19.10
N GLY A 177 -0.47 25.54 -18.79
CA GLY A 177 -0.42 26.31 -17.54
C GLY A 177 0.62 25.84 -16.50
N ILE A 178 1.62 26.70 -16.25
CA ILE A 178 2.70 26.61 -15.26
C ILE A 178 3.88 25.71 -15.70
N ILE A 179 4.84 26.36 -16.36
CA ILE A 179 6.17 25.81 -16.65
C ILE A 179 6.88 25.55 -15.32
N MET A 180 7.12 24.29 -14.98
CA MET A 180 8.29 23.92 -14.19
C MET A 180 9.30 23.25 -15.12
N PRO A 181 10.57 23.69 -15.14
CA PRO A 181 11.56 23.16 -16.06
C PRO A 181 11.80 21.66 -15.86
N LEU A 182 12.06 20.96 -16.97
CA LEU A 182 12.29 19.50 -17.05
C LEU A 182 13.34 18.95 -16.08
N SER A 183 14.25 19.78 -15.58
CA SER A 183 15.22 19.42 -14.54
C SER A 183 14.54 19.07 -13.20
N VAL A 184 13.45 19.75 -12.84
CA VAL A 184 12.77 19.57 -11.55
C VAL A 184 11.80 18.37 -11.55
N GLN A 185 11.29 17.97 -12.73
CA GLN A 185 10.41 16.80 -12.86
C GLN A 185 11.18 15.47 -12.80
N LYS A 186 12.40 15.41 -13.36
CA LYS A 186 13.29 14.25 -13.20
C LYS A 186 13.64 14.01 -11.73
N GLU A 187 13.90 15.07 -10.97
CA GLU A 187 14.20 14.96 -9.54
C GLU A 187 13.00 14.51 -8.70
N ARG A 188 11.75 14.84 -9.09
CA ARG A 188 10.55 14.44 -8.33
C ARG A 188 10.08 13.01 -8.56
N ILE A 189 10.22 12.45 -9.77
CA ILE A 189 9.96 11.02 -10.02
C ILE A 189 11.05 10.17 -9.35
N ILE A 190 12.30 10.65 -9.40
CA ILE A 190 13.37 10.09 -8.59
C ILE A 190 12.99 10.21 -7.12
N LEU A 191 12.49 11.35 -6.60
CA LEU A 191 12.07 11.50 -5.20
C LEU A 191 10.92 10.58 -4.79
N GLY A 192 9.94 10.28 -5.64
CA GLY A 192 8.86 9.31 -5.33
C GLY A 192 9.39 7.88 -5.19
N LEU A 193 10.28 7.46 -6.10
CA LEU A 193 11.04 6.22 -5.99
C LEU A 193 12.05 6.27 -4.83
N HIS A 194 12.64 7.43 -4.53
CA HIS A 194 13.63 7.64 -3.48
C HIS A 194 12.97 7.66 -2.10
N LEU A 195 11.73 8.15 -1.96
CA LEU A 195 10.91 8.09 -0.75
C LEU A 195 10.47 6.65 -0.47
N CYS A 196 10.18 5.85 -1.50
CA CYS A 196 10.01 4.39 -1.36
C CYS A 196 11.30 3.70 -0.90
N ILE A 197 12.48 4.15 -1.34
CA ILE A 197 13.78 3.57 -0.97
C ILE A 197 14.26 4.04 0.42
N ASN A 198 13.90 5.24 0.86
CA ASN A 198 14.41 5.88 2.09
C ASN A 198 13.43 5.87 3.28
N GLN A 199 12.48 4.93 3.37
CA GLN A 199 11.76 4.70 4.63
C GLN A 199 12.69 4.09 5.70
N LYS A 200 13.72 4.83 6.15
CA LYS A 200 14.43 4.63 7.42
C LYS A 200 13.56 5.21 8.53
N ILE A 201 12.64 4.38 9.01
CA ILE A 201 12.18 4.38 10.40
C ILE A 201 12.71 3.09 11.03
#